data_AF-A0A4Y7XEX4-F1
#
_entry.id   AF-A0A4Y7XEX4-F1
#
_cell.length_a   1.000
_cell.length_b   1.000
_cell.length_c   1.000
_cell.angle_alpha   90.00
_cell.angle_beta   90.00
_cell.angle_gamma   90.00
#
_symmetry.space_group_name_H-M   'P 1'
#
loop_
_entity.id
_entity.type
_entity.pdbx_description
1 polymer ?
#
loop_
_entity_poly.entity_id
_entity_poly.type
_entity_poly.pdbx_seq_one_letter_code
_entity_poly.pdbx_strand_id
1 'polypeptide(L)'
;MSGGLRQHLNAKIKYLEILAFGHPLAGLQLVKGTIELGKLPTQAALRELREEAGIQASVICHLCNQKNAATGQLWHFYGCHASKVLPDQWQFFTQDDGGYWFEFFWHPLVINRSQQTDWLANESKTVLKDWHSMFQQALQFLQQRLTAISSDELDRILSSIRHC
;
A
#
# COMPACT_ATOMS: atom_id res chain seq x y z
N MET A 1 -7.38 -2.94 3.36
CA MET A 1 -5.93 -2.63 3.40
C MET A 1 -5.75 -1.19 3.02
N SER A 2 -4.83 -0.51 3.70
CA SER A 2 -4.63 0.93 3.59
C SER A 2 -3.17 1.20 3.29
N GLY A 3 -2.89 1.67 2.08
CA GLY A 3 -1.60 2.18 1.71
C GLY A 3 -1.59 3.69 1.91
N GLY A 4 -0.73 4.22 2.77
CA GLY A 4 -0.27 5.59 2.57
C GLY A 4 0.39 5.66 1.19
N LEU A 5 0.39 6.82 0.55
CA LEU A 5 1.07 7.03 -0.74
C LEU A 5 1.98 8.27 -0.71
N ARG A 6 3.24 8.15 -1.13
CA ARG A 6 4.21 9.26 -1.27
C ARG A 6 4.72 9.37 -2.72
N GLN A 7 5.02 10.60 -3.17
CA GLN A 7 5.44 10.89 -4.55
C GLN A 7 6.79 11.62 -4.60
N HIS A 8 7.71 11.13 -5.43
CA HIS A 8 8.88 11.89 -5.91
C HIS A 8 8.73 12.17 -7.42
N LEU A 9 8.76 13.44 -7.82
CA LEU A 9 8.62 13.86 -9.22
C LEU A 9 9.98 13.84 -9.94
N ASN A 10 10.16 12.90 -10.87
CA ASN A 10 11.13 13.00 -11.96
C ASN A 10 10.35 12.81 -13.27
N ALA A 11 10.52 13.71 -14.26
CA ALA A 11 9.57 14.00 -15.34
C ALA A 11 9.21 12.84 -16.32
N LYS A 12 9.65 11.61 -16.06
CA LYS A 12 9.38 10.42 -16.88
C LYS A 12 8.84 9.21 -16.10
N ILE A 13 8.89 9.21 -14.76
CA ILE A 13 8.42 8.10 -13.91
C ILE A 13 7.65 8.67 -12.74
N LYS A 14 6.41 8.20 -12.52
CA LYS A 14 5.61 8.55 -11.34
C LYS A 14 5.82 7.44 -10.32
N TYR A 15 6.65 7.72 -9.32
CA TYR A 15 6.84 6.82 -8.20
C TYR A 15 5.69 6.99 -7.22
N LEU A 16 4.97 5.90 -7.03
CA LEU A 16 4.01 5.75 -5.97
C LEU A 16 4.61 4.79 -4.95
N GLU A 17 4.41 5.00 -3.67
CA GLU A 17 4.94 4.11 -2.63
C GLU A 17 3.82 3.68 -1.71
N ILE A 18 3.74 2.42 -1.32
CA ILE A 18 2.73 1.91 -0.39
C ILE A 18 3.33 1.75 1.00
N LEU A 19 2.58 2.15 2.02
CA LEU A 19 2.98 1.89 3.40
C LEU A 19 3.04 0.38 3.69
N ALA A 20 4.19 -0.06 4.17
CA ALA A 20 4.48 -1.43 4.56
C ALA A 20 5.16 -1.44 5.93
N PHE A 21 5.20 -2.61 6.56
CA PHE A 21 5.97 -2.81 7.79
C PHE A 21 6.63 -4.18 7.87
N GLY A 22 7.72 -4.25 8.62
CA GLY A 22 8.32 -5.49 9.08
C GLY A 22 7.68 -5.97 10.37
N HIS A 23 7.01 -7.12 10.32
CA HIS A 23 6.55 -7.83 11.51
C HIS A 23 7.69 -8.73 12.03
N PRO A 24 8.04 -8.69 13.33
CA PRO A 24 9.21 -9.41 13.87
C PRO A 24 9.16 -10.93 13.64
N LEU A 25 7.95 -11.49 13.61
CA LEU A 25 7.74 -12.94 13.42
C LEU A 25 7.21 -13.36 12.03
N ALA A 26 6.71 -12.42 11.23
CA ALA A 26 5.93 -12.74 10.02
C ALA A 26 6.47 -12.05 8.76
N GLY A 27 7.57 -11.31 8.89
CA GLY A 27 8.20 -10.62 7.77
C GLY A 27 7.39 -9.42 7.29
N LEU A 28 7.54 -9.09 6.00
CA LEU A 28 6.98 -7.88 5.41
C LEU A 28 5.48 -8.00 5.18
N GLN A 29 4.73 -6.99 5.62
CA GLN A 29 3.28 -6.92 5.52
C GLN A 29 2.79 -5.55 5.09
N LEU A 30 1.54 -5.52 4.64
CA LEU A 30 0.75 -4.31 4.44
C LEU A 30 -0.19 -4.13 5.63
N VAL A 31 -0.50 -2.88 5.98
CA VAL A 31 -1.53 -2.58 6.98
C VAL A 31 -2.88 -3.09 6.51
N LYS A 32 -3.44 -4.04 7.27
CA LYS A 32 -4.64 -4.77 6.88
C LYS A 32 -5.35 -5.34 8.08
N GLY A 33 -6.64 -5.58 7.89
CA GLY A 33 -7.39 -6.45 8.77
C GLY A 33 -8.81 -6.64 8.29
N THR A 34 -9.61 -7.23 9.17
CA THR A 34 -10.92 -7.77 8.82
C THR A 34 -11.96 -6.67 8.78
N ILE A 35 -12.83 -6.71 7.78
CA ILE A 35 -14.01 -5.86 7.75
C ILE A 35 -15.02 -6.46 8.74
N GLU A 36 -15.24 -5.76 9.86
CA GLU A 36 -16.24 -6.13 10.84
C GLU A 36 -17.65 -6.11 10.24
N LEU A 37 -18.54 -6.92 10.83
CA LEU A 37 -19.93 -7.02 10.39
C LEU A 37 -20.61 -5.64 10.43
N GLY A 38 -21.19 -5.24 9.30
CA GLY A 38 -21.90 -3.96 9.17
C GLY A 38 -20.99 -2.73 9.03
N LYS A 39 -19.66 -2.88 8.99
CA LYS A 39 -18.73 -1.77 8.72
C LYS A 39 -18.44 -1.65 7.23
N LEU A 40 -18.19 -0.41 6.80
CA LEU A 40 -17.72 -0.15 5.44
C LEU A 40 -16.24 -0.55 5.29
N PRO A 41 -15.80 -1.04 4.12
CA PRO A 41 -14.40 -1.35 3.89
C PRO A 41 -13.45 -0.16 4.11
N THR A 42 -13.93 1.06 3.86
CA THR A 42 -13.19 2.30 4.13
C THR A 42 -13.00 2.54 5.62
N GLN A 43 -14.02 2.28 6.45
CA GLN A 43 -13.93 2.40 7.90
C GLN A 43 -12.94 1.38 8.47
N ALA A 44 -12.98 0.13 7.97
CA ALA A 44 -11.99 -0.87 8.35
C ALA A 44 -10.58 -0.40 7.99
N ALA A 45 -10.34 0.07 6.76
CA ALA A 45 -9.03 0.57 6.34
C ALA A 45 -8.49 1.69 7.26
N LEU A 46 -9.33 2.65 7.67
CA LEU A 46 -8.93 3.71 8.59
C LEU A 46 -8.71 3.20 10.03
N ARG A 47 -9.50 2.22 10.48
CA ARG A 47 -9.32 1.57 11.78
C ARG A 47 -7.95 0.89 11.86
N GLU A 48 -7.60 0.08 10.86
CA GLU A 48 -6.31 -0.64 10.82
C GLU A 48 -5.11 0.33 10.77
N LEU A 49 -5.18 1.43 10.00
CA LEU A 49 -4.12 2.46 10.02
C LEU A 49 -3.88 3.02 11.42
N ARG A 50 -4.96 3.24 12.17
CA ARG A 50 -4.88 3.81 13.51
C ARG A 50 -4.33 2.78 14.50
N GLU A 51 -4.77 1.53 14.41
CA GLU A 51 -4.45 0.47 15.36
C GLU A 51 -3.06 -0.11 15.13
N GLU A 52 -2.69 -0.41 13.88
CA GLU A 52 -1.40 -1.04 13.57
C GLU A 52 -0.27 -0.04 13.35
N ALA A 53 -0.56 1.21 12.96
CA ALA A 53 0.46 2.19 12.56
C ALA A 53 0.38 3.53 13.31
N GLY A 54 -0.64 3.74 14.14
CA GLY A 54 -0.85 5.02 14.83
C GLY A 54 -1.23 6.19 13.90
N ILE A 55 -1.66 5.89 12.68
CA ILE A 55 -1.93 6.91 11.66
C ILE A 55 -3.41 7.29 11.69
N GLN A 56 -3.68 8.57 11.96
CA GLN A 56 -4.97 9.18 11.67
C GLN A 56 -5.00 9.65 10.21
N ALA A 57 -5.98 9.18 9.44
CA ALA A 57 -6.08 9.46 8.01
C ALA A 57 -7.55 9.59 7.55
N SER A 58 -7.70 10.05 6.31
CA SER A 58 -8.96 10.03 5.56
C SER A 58 -8.80 9.29 4.24
N VAL A 59 -9.81 8.52 3.83
CA VAL A 59 -9.81 7.88 2.51
C VAL A 59 -10.02 8.94 1.43
N ILE A 60 -9.17 8.92 0.41
CA ILE A 60 -9.21 9.85 -0.72
C ILE A 60 -9.71 9.17 -2.00
N CYS A 61 -9.36 7.91 -2.21
CA CYS A 61 -9.80 7.15 -3.38
C CYS A 61 -9.77 5.64 -3.13
N HIS A 62 -10.60 4.93 -3.88
CA HIS A 62 -10.49 3.48 -4.04
C HIS A 62 -9.49 3.18 -5.16
N LEU A 63 -8.53 2.29 -4.91
CA LEU A 63 -7.50 1.92 -5.89
C LEU A 63 -7.94 0.69 -6.69
N CYS A 64 -8.30 -0.39 -5.99
CA CYS A 64 -8.78 -1.62 -6.60
C CYS A 64 -9.36 -2.59 -5.56
N ASN A 65 -10.02 -3.63 -6.06
CA ASN A 65 -10.33 -4.83 -5.29
C ASN A 65 -9.56 -6.01 -5.88
N GLN A 66 -9.07 -6.90 -5.04
CA GLN A 66 -8.41 -8.13 -5.46
C GLN A 66 -8.93 -9.30 -4.65
N LYS A 67 -9.35 -10.37 -5.32
CA LYS A 67 -9.60 -11.64 -4.64
C LYS A 67 -8.27 -12.34 -4.43
N ASN A 68 -7.93 -12.62 -3.19
CA ASN A 68 -6.79 -13.43 -2.82
C ASN A 68 -7.06 -14.88 -3.23
N ALA A 69 -6.24 -15.44 -4.11
CA ALA A 69 -6.44 -16.80 -4.62
C ALA A 69 -6.22 -17.88 -3.54
N ALA A 70 -5.31 -17.65 -2.60
CA ALA A 70 -4.97 -18.62 -1.56
C ALA A 70 -6.02 -18.67 -0.44
N THR A 71 -6.54 -17.50 -0.02
CA THR A 71 -7.49 -17.42 1.10
C THR A 71 -8.94 -17.25 0.67
N GLY A 72 -9.19 -16.94 -0.61
CA GLY A 72 -10.51 -16.62 -1.15
C GLY A 72 -11.05 -15.25 -0.71
N GLN A 73 -10.33 -14.52 0.15
CA GLN A 73 -10.75 -13.23 0.70
C GLN A 73 -10.74 -12.14 -0.38
N LEU A 74 -11.71 -11.23 -0.31
CA LEU A 74 -11.73 -10.01 -1.12
C LEU A 74 -10.99 -8.89 -0.38
N TRP A 75 -9.89 -8.43 -0.96
CA TRP A 75 -9.09 -7.32 -0.43
C TRP A 75 -9.48 -6.02 -1.12
N HIS A 76 -9.77 -5.00 -0.32
CA HIS A 76 -10.05 -3.66 -0.78
C HIS A 76 -8.85 -2.77 -0.51
N PHE A 77 -8.34 -2.12 -1.57
CA PHE A 77 -7.23 -1.19 -1.50
C PHE A 77 -7.71 0.25 -1.63
N TYR A 78 -7.29 1.09 -0.68
CA TYR A 78 -7.61 2.51 -0.66
C TYR A 78 -6.34 3.35 -0.57
N GLY A 79 -6.32 4.45 -1.33
CA GLY A 79 -5.41 5.55 -1.08
C GLY A 79 -5.93 6.36 0.10
N CYS A 80 -5.06 6.65 1.05
CA CYS A 80 -5.39 7.43 2.24
C CYS A 80 -4.48 8.65 2.34
N HIS A 81 -5.03 9.75 2.81
CA HIS A 81 -4.29 10.95 3.19
C HIS A 81 -4.10 10.95 4.71
N ALA A 82 -2.85 10.95 5.16
CA ALA A 82 -2.52 11.04 6.58
C ALA A 82 -2.71 12.49 7.05
N SER A 83 -3.26 12.65 8.25
CA SER A 83 -3.48 13.97 8.88
C SER A 83 -2.19 14.72 9.22
N LYS A 84 -1.05 14.03 9.19
CA LYS A 84 0.28 14.57 9.45
C LYS A 84 1.24 14.04 8.41
N VAL A 85 2.31 14.80 8.15
CA VAL A 85 3.47 14.32 7.41
C VAL A 85 4.08 13.14 8.16
N LEU A 86 4.26 12.02 7.47
CA LEU A 86 4.84 10.80 8.01
C LEU A 86 6.34 10.75 7.67
N PRO A 87 7.19 10.23 8.57
CA PRO A 87 8.60 10.06 8.28
C PRO A 87 8.84 8.96 7.24
N ASP A 88 10.06 8.89 6.70
CA ASP A 88 10.44 7.85 5.74
C ASP A 88 10.43 6.45 6.37
N GLN A 89 10.77 6.37 7.66
CA GLN A 89 10.74 5.16 8.46
C GLN A 89 10.39 5.52 9.90
N TRP A 90 9.65 4.63 10.58
CA TRP A 90 9.40 4.76 12.01
C TRP A 90 9.05 3.40 12.62
N GLN A 91 9.04 3.35 13.96
CA GLN A 91 8.55 2.20 14.70
C GLN A 91 7.25 2.53 15.41
N PHE A 92 6.35 1.56 15.48
CA PHE A 92 5.10 1.70 16.22
C PHE A 92 4.81 0.41 16.99
N PHE A 93 4.42 0.56 18.25
CA PHE A 93 3.97 -0.55 19.07
C PHE A 93 2.46 -0.72 18.87
N THR A 94 2.08 -1.72 18.07
CA THR A 94 0.67 -2.10 17.96
C THR A 94 0.24 -2.83 19.23
N GLN A 95 -1.03 -2.68 19.61
CA GLN A 95 -1.64 -3.50 20.68
C GLN A 95 -2.33 -4.75 20.12
N ASP A 96 -2.39 -4.90 18.80
CA ASP A 96 -3.01 -6.03 18.13
C ASP A 96 -2.18 -7.31 18.31
N ASP A 97 -2.88 -8.45 18.32
CA ASP A 97 -2.32 -9.81 18.38
C ASP A 97 -1.25 -10.04 19.47
N GLY A 98 -1.37 -9.36 20.61
CA GLY A 98 -0.48 -9.54 21.77
C GLY A 98 0.68 -8.55 21.86
N GLY A 99 0.74 -7.59 20.94
CA GLY A 99 1.58 -6.40 21.03
C GLY A 99 3.00 -6.58 20.49
N TYR A 100 3.28 -5.94 19.37
CA TYR A 100 4.58 -6.02 18.68
C TYR A 100 5.05 -4.65 18.21
N TRP A 101 6.37 -4.50 18.12
CA TRP A 101 7.00 -3.38 17.42
C TRP A 101 7.03 -3.67 15.92
N PHE A 102 6.37 -2.84 15.14
CA PHE A 102 6.42 -2.87 13.68
C PHE A 102 7.35 -1.78 13.17
N GLU A 103 8.17 -2.14 12.19
CA GLU A 103 9.09 -1.22 11.52
C GLU A 103 8.49 -0.78 10.18
N PHE A 104 7.98 0.44 10.14
CA PHE A 104 7.30 0.99 8.98
C PHE A 104 8.27 1.60 7.97
N PHE A 105 7.97 1.42 6.70
CA PHE A 105 8.70 1.99 5.57
C PHE A 105 7.79 2.15 4.35
N TRP A 106 8.26 2.94 3.39
CA TRP A 106 7.57 3.16 2.12
C TRP A 106 8.09 2.19 1.06
N HIS A 107 7.23 1.28 0.60
CA HIS A 107 7.58 0.30 -0.43
C HIS A 107 7.22 0.83 -1.82
N PRO A 108 8.15 0.86 -2.80
CA PRO A 108 7.84 1.40 -4.12
C PRO A 108 6.82 0.55 -4.88
N LEU A 109 5.77 1.20 -5.36
CA LEU A 109 4.90 0.74 -6.43
C LEU A 109 5.46 1.31 -7.73
N VAL A 110 6.35 0.54 -8.37
CA VAL A 110 6.98 0.99 -9.61
C VAL A 110 5.95 1.00 -10.73
N ILE A 111 5.56 2.19 -11.19
CA ILE A 111 4.60 2.40 -12.29
C ILE A 111 5.42 2.80 -13.52
N ASN A 112 5.77 1.84 -14.37
CA ASN A 112 6.45 2.14 -15.64
C ASN A 112 5.44 2.18 -16.79
N ARG A 113 5.33 3.34 -17.45
CA ARG A 113 4.57 3.50 -18.70
C ARG A 113 5.44 3.50 -19.95
N SER A 114 6.76 3.56 -19.80
CA SER A 114 7.69 3.42 -20.92
C SER A 114 7.93 1.92 -21.19
N GLN A 115 7.98 1.53 -22.46
CA GLN A 115 8.02 0.14 -22.93
C GLN A 115 9.31 -0.65 -22.56
N GLN A 116 10.06 -0.20 -21.56
CA GLN A 116 11.23 -0.91 -21.04
C GLN A 116 10.78 -1.90 -19.96
N THR A 117 10.25 -3.03 -20.41
CA THR A 117 9.59 -4.06 -19.59
C THR A 117 10.55 -4.91 -18.77
N ASP A 118 11.79 -5.07 -19.22
CA ASP A 118 12.64 -6.17 -18.73
C ASP A 118 13.49 -5.80 -17.50
N TRP A 119 13.95 -4.55 -17.39
CA TRP A 119 14.72 -4.11 -16.21
C TRP A 119 13.81 -4.01 -14.98
N LEU A 120 12.62 -3.43 -15.14
CA LEU A 120 11.63 -3.33 -14.06
C LEU A 120 11.07 -4.68 -13.63
N ALA A 121 10.86 -5.63 -14.53
CA ALA A 121 10.37 -6.96 -14.16
C ALA A 121 11.39 -7.68 -13.26
N ASN A 122 12.68 -7.53 -13.57
CA ASN A 122 13.75 -8.09 -12.74
C ASN A 122 13.89 -7.34 -11.42
N GLU A 123 13.83 -6.00 -11.42
CA GLU A 123 13.87 -5.21 -10.18
C GLU A 123 12.67 -5.51 -9.28
N SER A 124 11.44 -5.50 -9.80
CA SER A 124 10.24 -5.86 -9.04
C SER A 124 10.35 -7.28 -8.45
N LYS A 125 10.93 -8.23 -9.18
CA LYS A 125 11.15 -9.59 -8.65
C LYS A 125 12.17 -9.59 -7.51
N THR A 126 13.23 -8.79 -7.59
CA THR A 126 14.21 -8.65 -6.50
C THR A 126 13.65 -7.89 -5.29
N VAL A 127 12.87 -6.83 -5.52
CA VAL A 127 12.23 -6.02 -4.47
C VAL A 127 11.19 -6.84 -3.70
N LEU A 128 10.51 -7.76 -4.37
CA LEU A 128 9.47 -8.60 -3.76
C LEU A 128 10.01 -9.89 -3.12
N LYS A 129 11.30 -10.22 -3.26
CA LYS A 129 11.85 -11.53 -2.87
C LYS A 129 11.62 -11.89 -1.39
N ASP A 130 11.64 -10.87 -0.52
CA ASP A 130 11.54 -11.03 0.94
C ASP A 130 10.08 -10.97 1.45
N TRP A 131 9.12 -10.72 0.56
CA TRP A 131 7.70 -10.72 0.89
C TRP A 131 7.11 -12.12 0.84
N HIS A 132 6.14 -12.39 1.71
CA HIS A 132 5.32 -13.60 1.57
C HIS A 132 4.55 -13.59 0.24
N SER A 133 4.41 -14.76 -0.40
CA SER A 133 3.83 -14.91 -1.75
C SER A 133 2.46 -14.24 -1.92
N MET A 134 1.64 -14.27 -0.87
CA MET A 134 0.36 -13.58 -0.81
C MET A 134 0.48 -12.06 -1.04
N PHE A 135 1.43 -11.40 -0.37
CA PHE A 135 1.66 -9.97 -0.53
C PHE A 135 2.38 -9.66 -1.84
N GLN A 136 3.27 -10.55 -2.31
CA GLN A 136 3.87 -10.42 -3.64
C GLN A 136 2.79 -10.32 -4.72
N GLN A 137 1.82 -11.24 -4.71
CA GLN A 137 0.69 -11.23 -5.65
C GLN A 137 -0.17 -9.96 -5.50
N ALA A 138 -0.35 -9.47 -4.28
CA ALA A 138 -1.12 -8.26 -4.03
C ALA A 138 -0.44 -7.00 -4.58
N LEU A 139 0.85 -6.86 -4.32
CA LEU A 139 1.67 -5.75 -4.81
C LEU A 139 1.78 -5.76 -6.34
N GLN A 140 2.01 -6.93 -6.94
CA GLN A 140 2.04 -7.08 -8.40
C GLN A 140 0.71 -6.70 -9.04
N PHE A 141 -0.41 -7.18 -8.50
CA PHE A 141 -1.74 -6.84 -9.01
C PHE A 141 -2.00 -5.33 -8.92
N LEU A 142 -1.66 -4.71 -7.79
CA LEU A 142 -1.80 -3.27 -7.60
C LEU A 142 -0.93 -2.47 -8.60
N GLN A 143 0.33 -2.86 -8.78
CA GLN A 143 1.24 -2.25 -9.77
C GLN A 143 0.71 -2.38 -11.20
N GLN A 144 0.24 -3.57 -11.60
CA GLN A 144 -0.37 -3.79 -12.92
C GLN A 144 -1.61 -2.91 -13.13
N ARG A 145 -2.49 -2.86 -12.12
CA ARG A 145 -3.71 -2.06 -12.19
C ARG A 145 -3.41 -0.57 -12.33
N LEU A 146 -2.47 -0.05 -11.55
CA LEU A 146 -2.05 1.36 -11.60
C LEU A 146 -1.27 1.71 -12.88
N THR A 147 -0.61 0.73 -13.50
CA THR A 147 0.02 0.91 -14.81
C THR A 147 -1.01 0.97 -15.94
N ALA A 148 -2.11 0.23 -15.79
CA ALA A 148 -3.16 0.12 -16.81
C ALA A 148 -4.21 1.26 -16.79
N ILE A 149 -4.31 2.05 -15.72
CA ILE A 149 -5.22 3.21 -15.70
C ILE A 149 -4.72 4.35 -16.60
N SER A 150 -5.65 5.16 -17.09
CA SER A 150 -5.32 6.29 -17.99
C SER A 150 -4.42 7.32 -17.30
N SER A 151 -3.68 8.11 -18.09
CA SER A 151 -2.87 9.21 -17.55
C SER A 151 -3.67 10.19 -16.72
N ASP A 152 -4.86 10.55 -17.18
CA ASP A 152 -5.73 11.49 -16.47
C ASP A 152 -6.30 10.90 -15.17
N GLU A 153 -6.59 9.60 -15.15
CA GLU A 153 -7.05 8.91 -13.95
C GLU A 153 -5.91 8.77 -12.92
N LEU A 154 -4.71 8.41 -13.38
CA LEU A 154 -3.53 8.38 -12.51
C LEU A 154 -3.21 9.78 -11.98
N ASP A 155 -3.31 10.81 -12.81
CA ASP A 155 -3.11 12.19 -12.36
C ASP A 155 -4.16 12.64 -11.36
N ARG A 156 -5.42 12.23 -11.52
CA ARG A 156 -6.47 12.47 -10.52
C ARG A 156 -6.19 11.77 -9.19
N ILE A 157 -5.73 10.51 -9.23
CA ILE A 157 -5.35 9.77 -8.03
C ILE A 157 -4.17 10.48 -7.34
N LEU A 158 -3.12 10.82 -8.09
CA LEU A 158 -1.92 11.46 -7.54
C LEU A 158 -2.18 12.88 -7.05
N SER A 159 -2.99 13.68 -7.75
CA SER A 159 -3.36 15.03 -7.28
C SER A 159 -4.16 14.98 -5.98
N SER A 160 -4.92 13.91 -5.77
CA SER A 160 -5.66 13.67 -4.51
C SER A 160 -4.74 13.25 -3.35
N ILE A 161 -3.51 12.83 -3.63
CA ILE A 161 -2.51 12.39 -2.63
C ILE A 161 -1.57 13.53 -2.18
N ARG A 162 -1.45 14.61 -2.97
CA ARG A 162 -0.35 15.61 -2.99
C ARG A 162 -0.07 16.49 -1.74
N HIS A 163 -0.47 16.13 -0.53
CA HIS A 163 -0.24 17.00 0.65
C HIS A 163 0.45 16.30 1.83
N CYS A 164 1.49 15.50 1.58
CA CYS A 164 2.45 15.10 2.61
C CYS A 164 3.83 15.65 2.27
#